data_AF-A0A529NAT0-F1
#
_entry.id   AF-A0A529NAT0-F1
#
_cell.length_a   1.000
_cell.length_b   1.000
_cell.length_c   1.000
_cell.angle_alpha   90.00
_cell.angle_beta   90.00
_cell.angle_gamma   90.00
#
_symmetry.space_group_name_H-M   'P 1'
#
loop_
_entity.id
_entity.type
_entity.pdbx_description
1 polymer ?
#
loop_
_entity_poly.entity_id
_entity_poly.type
_entity_poly.pdbx_seq_one_letter_code
_entity_poly.pdbx_strand_id
1 'polypeptide(L)'
;AYASGGWAPAETIGEQLKSYIAKGGFKALKMRIGAMDGAPHISAGRVRAAREALGADVELMVDAHGTYTVAEAKRFIQLAGDLDLAWFEEPVIADDKPG
;
A
#
# COMPACT_ATOMS: atom_id res chain seq x y z
N ALA A 1 12.49 -11.37 -4.01
CA ALA A 1 11.83 -11.42 -2.68
C ALA A 1 11.41 -10.01 -2.29
N TYR A 2 10.30 -9.86 -1.56
CA TYR A 2 9.82 -8.57 -1.05
C TYR A 2 9.62 -8.66 0.46
N ALA A 3 9.68 -7.53 1.16
CA ALA A 3 9.28 -7.45 2.56
C ALA A 3 7.83 -6.97 2.67
N SER A 4 7.08 -7.56 3.60
CA SER A 4 5.69 -7.21 3.85
C SER A 4 5.55 -6.49 5.18
N GLY A 5 4.85 -5.36 5.19
CA GLY A 5 4.49 -4.68 6.42
C GLY A 5 3.75 -3.36 6.22
N GLY A 6 4.26 -2.30 6.82
CA GLY A 6 3.71 -0.96 6.63
C GLY A 6 2.43 -0.69 7.41
N TRP A 7 2.51 -0.78 8.74
CA TRP A 7 1.42 -0.43 9.68
C TRP A 7 1.60 0.95 10.31
N ALA A 8 2.77 1.55 10.15
CA ALA A 8 3.08 2.87 10.71
C ALA A 8 2.21 3.97 10.06
N PRO A 9 1.87 5.03 10.82
CA PRO A 9 1.16 6.18 10.27
C PRO A 9 2.01 6.93 9.24
N ALA A 10 1.39 7.84 8.49
CA ALA A 10 2.02 8.49 7.33
C ALA A 10 3.34 9.20 7.68
N GLU A 11 3.48 9.71 8.90
CA GLU A 11 4.65 10.45 9.38
C GLU A 11 5.87 9.53 9.55
N THR A 12 5.67 8.25 9.84
CA THR A 12 6.75 7.30 10.17
C THR A 12 6.80 6.07 9.27
N ILE A 13 5.88 5.96 8.29
CA ILE A 13 5.82 4.83 7.35
C ILE A 13 7.11 4.69 6.53
N GLY A 14 7.69 5.81 6.10
CA GLY A 14 8.94 5.81 5.35
C GLY A 14 10.11 5.21 6.14
N GLU A 15 10.21 5.53 7.43
CA GLU A 15 11.26 5.01 8.31
C GLU A 15 11.09 3.50 8.53
N GLN A 16 9.84 3.06 8.78
CA GLN A 16 9.54 1.64 8.93
C GLN A 16 9.95 0.85 7.69
N LEU A 17 9.54 1.31 6.51
CA LEU A 17 9.79 0.63 5.24
C LEU A 17 11.28 0.63 4.87
N LYS A 18 11.99 1.75 5.07
CA LYS A 18 13.46 1.82 4.90
C LYS A 18 14.20 0.86 5.83
N SER A 19 13.69 0.63 7.04
CA SER A 19 14.31 -0.32 7.96
C SER A 19 14.32 -1.76 7.42
N TYR A 20 13.31 -2.14 6.62
CA TYR A 20 13.27 -3.46 5.98
C TYR A 20 14.32 -3.57 4.86
N ILE A 21 14.48 -2.52 4.06
CA ILE A 21 15.53 -2.43 3.03
C ILE A 21 16.90 -2.53 3.68
N ALA A 22 17.16 -1.77 4.74
CA ALA A 22 18.45 -1.75 5.42
C ALA A 22 18.81 -3.10 6.06
N LYS A 23 17.82 -3.81 6.64
CA LYS A 23 18.04 -5.11 7.31
C LYS A 23 18.13 -6.29 6.35
N GLY A 24 17.34 -6.27 5.27
CA GLY A 24 17.14 -7.44 4.40
C GLY A 24 17.57 -7.24 2.94
N GLY A 25 18.00 -6.04 2.55
CA GLY A 25 18.40 -5.75 1.16
C GLY A 25 17.24 -5.83 0.15
N PHE A 26 15.99 -5.71 0.60
CA PHE A 26 14.82 -5.80 -0.27
C PHE A 26 14.74 -4.62 -1.23
N LYS A 27 14.32 -4.89 -2.48
CA LYS A 27 14.02 -3.86 -3.49
C LYS A 27 12.53 -3.70 -3.77
N ALA A 28 11.69 -4.47 -3.05
CA ALA A 28 10.25 -4.49 -3.20
C ALA A 28 9.60 -4.58 -1.83
N LEU A 29 8.51 -3.84 -1.63
CA LEU A 29 7.82 -3.71 -0.35
C LEU A 29 6.31 -3.79 -0.55
N LYS A 30 5.62 -4.60 0.26
CA LYS A 30 4.16 -4.65 0.29
C LYS A 30 3.64 -3.99 1.55
N MET A 31 2.82 -2.95 1.39
CA MET A 31 2.22 -2.18 2.49
C MET A 31 0.77 -2.58 2.74
N ARG A 32 0.38 -2.68 4.01
CA ARG A 32 -1.02 -2.86 4.42
C ARG A 32 -1.82 -1.57 4.34
N ILE A 33 -3.01 -1.65 3.75
CA ILE A 33 -4.00 -0.56 3.66
C ILE A 33 -5.40 -1.07 4.05
N GLY A 34 -6.43 -0.25 3.89
CA GLY A 34 -7.82 -0.68 4.03
C GLY A 34 -8.37 -0.44 5.43
N ALA A 35 -8.99 -1.45 6.03
CA ALA A 35 -9.70 -1.33 7.32
C ALA A 35 -8.91 -0.65 8.45
N MET A 36 -7.57 -0.79 8.46
CA MET A 36 -6.72 -0.12 9.47
C MET A 36 -6.64 1.40 9.31
N ASP A 37 -6.90 1.91 8.12
CA ASP A 37 -6.86 3.34 7.79
C ASP A 37 -8.24 3.99 7.80
N GLY A 38 -9.30 3.18 7.77
CA GLY A 38 -10.66 3.63 7.53
C GLY A 38 -10.86 4.01 6.07
N ALA A 39 -10.90 5.32 5.77
CA ALA A 39 -11.32 5.80 4.45
C ALA A 39 -10.19 5.70 3.39
N PRO A 40 -10.52 5.44 2.11
CA PRO A 40 -9.51 5.25 1.04
C PRO A 40 -8.49 6.37 0.85
N HIS A 41 -8.86 7.62 1.14
CA HIS A 41 -7.95 8.76 1.03
C HIS A 41 -6.88 8.79 2.13
N ILE A 42 -7.15 8.19 3.29
CA ILE A 42 -6.17 8.02 4.36
C ILE A 42 -5.13 6.98 3.93
N SER A 43 -5.57 5.84 3.40
CA SER A 43 -4.67 4.86 2.80
C SER A 43 -3.83 5.46 1.68
N ALA A 44 -4.44 6.18 0.73
CA ALA A 44 -3.71 6.83 -0.36
C ALA A 44 -2.67 7.84 0.15
N GLY A 45 -3.00 8.60 1.20
CA GLY A 45 -2.05 9.51 1.86
C GLY A 45 -0.84 8.78 2.46
N ARG A 46 -1.05 7.66 3.16
CA ARG A 46 0.04 6.81 3.68
C ARG A 46 0.88 6.22 2.55
N VAL A 47 0.26 5.77 1.46
CA VAL A 47 0.97 5.22 0.29
C VAL A 47 1.82 6.29 -0.37
N ARG A 48 1.32 7.53 -0.48
CA ARG A 48 2.08 8.66 -1.01
C ARG A 48 3.30 8.97 -0.15
N ALA A 49 3.14 9.04 1.17
CA ALA A 49 4.26 9.23 2.10
C ALA A 49 5.30 8.09 1.99
N ALA A 50 4.85 6.85 1.83
CA ALA A 50 5.73 5.71 1.58
C ALA A 50 6.50 5.86 0.26
N ARG A 51 5.80 6.20 -0.85
CA ARG A 51 6.42 6.39 -2.17
C ARG A 51 7.44 7.53 -2.17
N GLU A 52 7.12 8.66 -1.56
CA GLU A 52 8.05 9.80 -1.40
C GLU A 52 9.31 9.41 -0.63
N ALA A 53 9.15 8.63 0.45
CA ALA A 53 10.29 8.19 1.24
C ALA A 53 11.18 7.18 0.50
N LEU A 54 10.59 6.25 -0.24
CA LEU A 54 11.28 5.15 -0.90
C LEU A 54 11.93 5.53 -2.24
N GLY A 55 11.39 6.54 -2.92
CA GLY A 55 11.79 6.89 -4.28
C GLY A 55 11.22 5.93 -5.33
N ALA A 56 11.62 6.13 -6.59
CA ALA A 56 11.11 5.36 -7.73
C ALA A 56 11.79 3.98 -7.90
N ASP A 57 12.98 3.79 -7.35
CA ASP A 57 13.78 2.56 -7.56
C ASP A 57 13.31 1.35 -6.74
N VAL A 58 12.37 1.55 -5.82
CA VAL A 58 11.81 0.50 -4.95
C VAL A 58 10.40 0.17 -5.41
N GLU A 59 10.12 -1.10 -5.71
CA GLU A 59 8.75 -1.53 -6.00
C GLU A 59 7.88 -1.41 -4.75
N LEU A 60 6.70 -0.81 -4.91
CA LEU A 60 5.72 -0.66 -3.85
C LEU A 60 4.43 -1.35 -4.26
N MET A 61 3.96 -2.23 -3.40
CA MET A 61 2.69 -2.94 -3.53
C MET A 61 1.81 -2.58 -2.34
N VAL A 62 0.50 -2.73 -2.52
CA VAL A 62 -0.47 -2.51 -1.45
C VAL A 62 -1.41 -3.69 -1.32
N ASP A 63 -1.93 -3.87 -0.12
CA ASP A 63 -2.76 -5.01 0.23
C ASP A 63 -3.90 -4.58 1.16
N ALA A 64 -5.14 -4.69 0.66
CA ALA A 64 -6.35 -4.34 1.41
C ALA A 64 -6.98 -5.52 2.16
N HIS A 65 -6.49 -6.76 2.00
CA HIS A 65 -7.03 -7.95 2.69
C HIS A 65 -8.55 -8.12 2.52
N GLY A 66 -9.06 -7.76 1.35
CA GLY A 66 -10.47 -7.82 1.00
C GLY A 66 -11.38 -6.91 1.81
N THR A 67 -10.83 -5.87 2.44
CA THR A 67 -11.58 -5.02 3.37
C THR A 67 -12.30 -3.83 2.74
N TYR A 68 -12.00 -3.48 1.47
CA TYR A 68 -12.79 -2.45 0.79
C TYR A 68 -14.04 -3.05 0.13
N THR A 69 -15.04 -2.20 0.01
CA THR A 69 -16.07 -2.33 -1.02
C THR A 69 -15.49 -2.03 -2.40
N VAL A 70 -16.16 -2.49 -3.46
CA VAL A 70 -15.83 -2.14 -4.86
C VAL A 70 -15.67 -0.62 -5.07
N ALA A 71 -16.57 0.17 -4.48
CA ALA A 71 -16.54 1.62 -4.62
C ALA A 71 -15.30 2.25 -3.94
N GLU A 72 -14.94 1.75 -2.76
CA GLU A 72 -13.75 2.18 -2.03
C GLU A 72 -12.45 1.78 -2.75
N ALA A 73 -12.38 0.56 -3.27
CA ALA A 73 -11.25 0.09 -4.06
C ALA A 73 -11.05 0.93 -5.33
N LYS A 74 -12.13 1.23 -6.07
CA LYS A 74 -12.09 2.13 -7.24
C LYS A 74 -11.62 3.53 -6.85
N ARG A 75 -12.13 4.08 -5.73
CA ARG A 75 -11.71 5.38 -5.23
C ARG A 75 -10.23 5.39 -4.84
N PHE A 76 -9.74 4.34 -4.18
CA PHE A 76 -8.32 4.20 -3.83
C PHE A 76 -7.44 4.22 -5.07
N ILE A 77 -7.77 3.42 -6.10
CA ILE A 77 -6.99 3.36 -7.35
C ILE A 77 -6.89 4.74 -8.01
N GLN A 78 -7.98 5.51 -8.05
CA GLN A 78 -7.96 6.87 -8.60
C GLN A 78 -7.04 7.81 -7.80
N LEU A 79 -7.02 7.70 -6.47
CA LEU A 79 -6.21 8.54 -5.59
C LEU A 79 -4.73 8.15 -5.57
N ALA A 80 -4.42 6.89 -5.88
CA ALA A 80 -3.07 6.33 -5.90
C ALA A 80 -2.51 6.15 -7.32
N GLY A 81 -3.24 6.59 -8.35
CA GLY A 81 -2.92 6.30 -9.76
C GLY A 81 -1.59 6.87 -10.24
N ASP A 82 -1.05 7.88 -9.55
CA ASP A 82 0.24 8.51 -9.82
C ASP A 82 1.41 7.92 -9.01
N LEU A 83 1.15 6.96 -8.13
CA LEU A 83 2.15 6.44 -7.16
C LEU A 83 2.95 5.24 -7.68
N ASP A 84 2.70 4.81 -8.92
CA ASP A 84 3.39 3.70 -9.58
C ASP A 84 3.44 2.43 -8.70
N LEU A 85 2.25 1.92 -8.37
CA LEU A 85 2.11 0.70 -7.57
C LEU A 85 2.26 -0.52 -8.47
N ALA A 86 3.10 -1.47 -8.06
CA ALA A 86 3.34 -2.69 -8.84
C ALA A 86 2.12 -3.63 -8.84
N TRP A 87 1.40 -3.73 -7.71
CA TRP A 87 0.06 -4.36 -7.68
C TRP A 87 -0.78 -3.89 -6.49
N PHE A 88 -2.08 -4.14 -6.61
CA PHE A 88 -3.08 -3.98 -5.54
C PHE A 88 -3.69 -5.34 -5.21
N GLU A 89 -3.32 -5.88 -4.04
CA GLU A 89 -3.71 -7.21 -3.57
C GLU A 89 -5.01 -7.17 -2.78
N GLU A 90 -5.86 -8.18 -3.03
CA GLU A 90 -7.15 -8.39 -2.37
C GLU A 90 -7.93 -7.08 -2.18
N PRO A 91 -8.27 -6.36 -3.27
CA PRO A 91 -8.97 -5.09 -3.16
C PRO A 91 -10.34 -5.25 -2.50
N VAL A 92 -11.02 -6.35 -2.78
CA VAL A 92 -12.35 -6.72 -2.24
C VAL A 92 -12.31 -8.16 -1.75
N ILE A 93 -13.39 -8.59 -1.09
CA ILE A 93 -13.51 -9.97 -0.58
C ILE A 93 -13.30 -11.01 -1.68
N ALA A 94 -12.71 -12.15 -1.33
CA ALA A 94 -12.34 -13.19 -2.29
C ALA A 94 -13.53 -13.77 -3.09
N ASP A 95 -14.74 -13.72 -2.54
CA ASP A 95 -15.95 -14.23 -3.19
C ASP A 95 -16.48 -13.30 -4.30
N ASP A 96 -16.10 -12.02 -4.27
CA ASP A 96 -16.49 -11.03 -5.28
C ASP A 96 -15.56 -11.11 -6.50
N LYS A 97 -15.78 -12.15 -7.32
CA LYS A 97 -15.02 -12.39 -8.56
C LYS A 97 -15.28 -11.37 -9.67
N PRO A 98 -16.50 -10.85 -9.87
CA PRO A 98 -16.75 -9.81 -10.87
C PRO A 98 -16.08 -8.47 -10.49
N GLY A 99 -16.09 -8.14 -9.20
CA GLY A 99 -15.64 -6.87 -8.65
C GLY A 99 -16.53 -5.67 -9.00
#